data_AF-A0A8M8V425-F1
#
_entry.id   AF-A0A8M8V425-F1
#
_cell.length_a   1.000
_cell.length_b   1.000
_cell.length_c   1.000
_cell.angle_alpha   90.00
_cell.angle_beta   90.00
_cell.angle_gamma   90.00
#
_symmetry.space_group_name_H-M   'P 1'
#
loop_
_entity.id
_entity.type
_entity.pdbx_description
1 polymer ?
#
loop_
_entity_poly.entity_id
_entity_poly.type
_entity_poly.pdbx_seq_one_letter_code
_entity_poly.pdbx_strand_id
1 'polypeptide(L)'
;ISISFLGHISSVDLAGYALVQTISERFVDGIVIGMSSATETLCGQAFGAKQYHMMGIFLQRSWLVNLATLTILLPVFIFGTAIFSVLGEENDIAESAGRVSLWFILFVYSIAFSITIQMYLQAQQKNMVIAWLSVMQFAVHIPLSWLFVYVLDWGTNGAMAALSISSWLLACGEFVYIFGGWCADSWKGFSFAAFKDIFPVVKLSISSGLMVCLELWYYAILVLLAGYMKNAEASISAFSICLNVLGWIFMISVGIMGSATYAVRVANELGRGDAKATKFSIKVLMGTSIVIGLLFWILCLVFGNKLGYLFTNEEEVARTVSDLSHLLAFSMLLNTIYPVLSGSSMLYLVYCPGVAVGAGLQTKAAIINLVCFYIIGLPIGAILGYVFQLQTQGIWIGMVSGVVTETLALSFMIWRANWDEEVLITSVRLKRWYLKSLEGNMT
;
A
#
# COMPACT_ATOMS: atom_id res chain seq x y z
N ILE A 1 4.76 -9.94 -14.43
CA ILE A 1 5.21 -10.02 -15.84
C ILE A 1 6.72 -10.13 -15.89
N SER A 2 7.48 -9.13 -15.43
CA SER A 2 8.96 -9.18 -15.46
C SER A 2 9.57 -10.46 -14.85
N ILE A 3 9.13 -10.91 -13.67
CA ILE A 3 9.57 -12.18 -13.05
C ILE A 3 9.40 -13.37 -14.01
N SER A 4 8.24 -13.46 -14.68
CA SER A 4 7.93 -14.57 -15.59
C SER A 4 8.87 -14.58 -16.80
N PHE A 5 9.27 -13.42 -17.32
CA PHE A 5 10.25 -13.35 -18.40
C PHE A 5 11.66 -13.69 -17.89
N LEU A 6 12.08 -13.10 -16.77
CA LEU A 6 13.40 -13.32 -16.16
C LEU A 6 13.66 -14.79 -15.80
N GLY A 7 12.62 -15.50 -15.33
CA GLY A 7 12.76 -16.90 -14.95
C GLY A 7 13.10 -17.85 -16.10
N HIS A 8 12.93 -17.40 -17.34
CA HIS A 8 13.35 -18.16 -18.54
C HIS A 8 14.73 -17.71 -19.07
N ILE A 9 15.36 -16.71 -18.47
CA ILE A 9 16.65 -16.15 -18.92
C ILE A 9 17.79 -16.70 -18.06
N SER A 10 17.73 -16.49 -16.74
CA SER A 10 18.80 -16.85 -15.81
C SER A 10 18.26 -16.98 -14.39
N SER A 11 18.62 -18.06 -13.70
CA SER A 11 18.29 -18.28 -12.28
C SER A 11 18.96 -17.25 -11.38
N VAL A 12 20.20 -16.86 -11.68
CA VAL A 12 20.96 -15.85 -10.91
C VAL A 12 20.33 -14.46 -11.06
N ASP A 13 19.95 -14.06 -12.28
CA ASP A 13 19.31 -12.77 -12.50
C ASP A 13 17.88 -12.72 -11.95
N LEU A 14 17.16 -13.85 -12.00
CA LEU A 14 15.87 -13.99 -11.32
C LEU A 14 16.02 -13.81 -9.81
N ALA A 15 17.01 -14.46 -9.19
CA ALA A 15 17.28 -14.34 -7.76
C ALA A 15 17.66 -12.90 -7.39
N GLY A 16 18.59 -12.28 -8.14
CA GLY A 16 18.98 -10.89 -7.96
C GLY A 16 17.80 -9.93 -8.07
N TYR A 17 16.93 -10.11 -9.07
CA TYR A 17 15.70 -9.33 -9.21
C TYR A 17 14.74 -9.52 -8.04
N ALA A 18 14.50 -10.78 -7.61
CA ALA A 18 13.60 -11.09 -6.51
C ALA A 18 14.08 -10.47 -5.19
N LEU A 19 15.39 -10.46 -4.93
CA LEU A 19 16.00 -9.82 -3.76
C LEU A 19 15.80 -8.30 -3.80
N VAL A 20 16.12 -7.64 -4.91
CA VAL A 20 15.91 -6.20 -5.08
C VAL A 20 14.44 -5.85 -4.89
N GLN A 21 13.54 -6.59 -5.51
CA GLN A 21 12.11 -6.35 -5.40
C GLN A 21 11.65 -6.49 -3.95
N THR A 22 11.95 -7.63 -3.32
CA THR A 22 11.41 -7.97 -1.99
C THR A 22 12.00 -7.15 -0.86
N ILE A 23 13.28 -6.77 -0.96
CA ILE A 23 13.99 -6.06 0.11
C ILE A 23 14.05 -4.55 -0.20
N SER A 24 14.70 -4.17 -1.30
CA SER A 24 14.96 -2.76 -1.60
C SER A 24 13.71 -2.02 -2.06
N GLU A 25 13.01 -2.54 -3.07
CA GLU A 25 11.84 -1.87 -3.64
C GLU A 25 10.68 -1.86 -2.66
N ARG A 26 10.29 -3.00 -2.05
CA ARG A 26 9.21 -3.00 -1.05
C ARG A 26 9.47 -2.06 0.12
N PHE A 27 10.72 -1.94 0.57
CA PHE A 27 11.08 -1.02 1.64
C PHE A 27 10.84 0.45 1.22
N VAL A 28 11.33 0.83 0.04
CA VAL A 28 11.18 2.21 -0.46
C VAL A 28 9.73 2.51 -0.84
N ASP A 29 9.06 1.58 -1.52
CA ASP A 29 7.67 1.71 -1.97
C ASP A 29 6.72 1.79 -0.77
N GLY A 30 6.94 1.00 0.29
CA GLY A 30 6.18 1.10 1.54
C GLY A 30 6.23 2.50 2.17
N ILE A 31 7.43 3.11 2.20
CA ILE A 31 7.61 4.49 2.67
C ILE A 31 6.83 5.45 1.76
N VAL A 32 7.01 5.36 0.44
CA VAL A 32 6.41 6.28 -0.55
C VAL A 32 4.88 6.16 -0.58
N ILE A 33 4.32 4.95 -0.54
CA ILE A 33 2.87 4.70 -0.44
C ILE A 33 2.33 5.35 0.82
N GLY A 34 2.98 5.11 1.97
CA GLY A 34 2.57 5.69 3.24
C GLY A 34 2.58 7.21 3.18
N MET A 35 3.68 7.84 2.76
CA MET A 35 3.76 9.31 2.60
C MET A 35 2.71 9.85 1.63
N SER A 36 2.49 9.15 0.51
CA SER A 36 1.54 9.55 -0.51
C SER A 36 0.10 9.55 0.00
N SER A 37 -0.27 8.64 0.92
CA SER A 37 -1.63 8.55 1.48
C SER A 37 -2.11 9.86 2.13
N ALA A 38 -1.19 10.71 2.62
CA ALA A 38 -1.53 12.05 3.10
C ALA A 38 -2.20 12.93 2.00
N THR A 39 -1.81 12.73 0.74
CA THR A 39 -2.37 13.42 -0.44
C THR A 39 -3.85 13.12 -0.60
N GLU A 40 -4.25 11.87 -0.38
CA GLU A 40 -5.64 11.42 -0.50
C GLU A 40 -6.54 12.19 0.48
N THR A 41 -6.10 12.33 1.74
CA THR A 41 -6.80 13.15 2.73
C THR A 41 -6.91 14.60 2.31
N LEU A 42 -5.77 15.23 2.02
CA LEU A 42 -5.73 16.67 1.81
C LEU A 42 -6.52 17.06 0.57
N CYS A 43 -6.40 16.27 -0.50
CA CYS A 43 -7.18 16.46 -1.72
C CYS A 43 -8.67 16.16 -1.51
N GLY A 44 -9.01 15.08 -0.78
CA GLY A 44 -10.41 14.75 -0.50
C GLY A 44 -11.12 15.80 0.36
N GLN A 45 -10.49 16.21 1.46
CA GLN A 45 -11.02 17.28 2.31
C GLN A 45 -11.19 18.61 1.54
N ALA A 46 -10.20 18.98 0.73
CA ALA A 46 -10.27 20.19 -0.10
C ALA A 46 -11.38 20.10 -1.15
N PHE A 47 -11.53 18.94 -1.81
CA PHE A 47 -12.59 18.70 -2.78
C PHE A 47 -13.98 18.81 -2.12
N GLY A 48 -14.17 18.16 -0.97
CA GLY A 48 -15.37 18.26 -0.15
C GLY A 48 -15.72 19.69 0.27
N ALA A 49 -14.71 20.47 0.66
CA ALA A 49 -14.83 21.88 1.04
C ALA A 49 -14.96 22.84 -0.16
N LYS A 50 -15.01 22.32 -1.40
CA LYS A 50 -15.02 23.08 -2.66
C LYS A 50 -13.80 24.01 -2.84
N GLN A 51 -12.68 23.69 -2.21
CA GLN A 51 -11.40 24.38 -2.37
C GLN A 51 -10.55 23.74 -3.47
N TYR A 52 -11.12 23.59 -4.67
CA TYR A 52 -10.52 22.80 -5.75
C TYR A 52 -9.10 23.27 -6.10
N HIS A 53 -8.85 24.57 -6.14
CA HIS A 53 -7.54 25.14 -6.47
C HIS A 53 -6.43 24.73 -5.49
N MET A 54 -6.77 24.38 -4.25
CA MET A 54 -5.80 23.89 -3.26
C MET A 54 -5.32 22.47 -3.54
N MET A 55 -6.11 21.67 -4.28
CA MET A 55 -5.76 20.27 -4.57
C MET A 55 -4.47 20.17 -5.38
N GLY A 56 -4.30 21.02 -6.40
CA GLY A 56 -3.06 21.08 -7.17
C GLY A 56 -1.84 21.49 -6.32
N ILE A 57 -2.04 22.35 -5.32
CA ILE A 57 -0.97 22.73 -4.37
C ILE A 57 -0.60 21.56 -3.45
N PHE A 58 -1.59 20.79 -2.97
CA PHE A 58 -1.34 19.60 -2.17
C PHE A 58 -0.64 18.50 -2.96
N LEU A 59 -1.01 18.30 -4.23
CA LEU A 59 -0.31 17.38 -5.13
C LEU A 59 1.16 17.78 -5.31
N GLN A 60 1.43 19.06 -5.57
CA GLN A 60 2.81 19.58 -5.68
C GLN A 60 3.61 19.40 -4.39
N ARG A 61 2.99 19.64 -3.22
CA ARG A 61 3.62 19.37 -1.92
C ARG A 61 3.99 17.90 -1.76
N SER A 62 3.10 17.01 -2.16
CA SER A 62 3.35 15.57 -2.10
C SER A 62 4.51 15.16 -3.00
N TRP A 63 4.59 15.69 -4.22
CA TRP A 63 5.75 15.47 -5.10
C TRP A 63 7.05 15.96 -4.46
N LEU A 64 7.08 17.16 -3.87
CA LEU A 64 8.28 17.66 -3.21
C LEU A 64 8.74 16.74 -2.07
N VAL A 65 7.81 16.29 -1.23
CA VAL A 65 8.12 15.38 -0.12
C VAL A 65 8.61 14.03 -0.64
N ASN A 66 7.87 13.39 -1.54
CA ASN A 66 8.22 12.07 -2.07
C ASN A 66 9.54 12.08 -2.86
N LEU A 67 9.79 13.09 -3.69
CA LEU A 67 11.05 13.19 -4.44
C LEU A 67 12.25 13.42 -3.51
N ALA A 68 12.10 14.25 -2.48
CA ALA A 68 13.14 14.44 -1.47
C ALA A 68 13.41 13.13 -0.70
N THR A 69 12.36 12.42 -0.29
CA THR A 69 12.47 11.11 0.36
C THR A 69 13.16 10.09 -0.55
N LEU A 70 12.73 9.96 -1.81
CA LEU A 70 13.36 9.06 -2.76
C LEU A 70 14.84 9.41 -2.97
N THR A 71 15.18 10.70 -3.04
CA THR A 71 16.57 11.16 -3.15
C THR A 71 17.40 10.70 -1.95
N ILE A 72 16.86 10.80 -0.73
CA ILE A 72 17.51 10.32 0.50
C ILE A 72 17.67 8.79 0.48
N LEU A 73 16.72 8.06 -0.11
CA LEU A 73 16.72 6.60 -0.18
C LEU A 73 17.49 6.03 -1.37
N LEU A 74 17.97 6.86 -2.31
CA LEU A 74 18.79 6.42 -3.46
C LEU A 74 19.98 5.51 -3.11
N PRO A 75 20.71 5.73 -1.99
CA PRO A 75 21.81 4.85 -1.60
C PRO A 75 21.41 3.38 -1.48
N VAL A 76 20.15 3.07 -1.12
CA VAL A 76 19.63 1.69 -1.06
C VAL A 76 19.74 0.99 -2.42
N PHE A 77 19.57 1.75 -3.51
CA PHE A 77 19.66 1.22 -4.87
C PHE A 77 21.09 1.29 -5.42
N ILE A 78 21.77 2.41 -5.21
CA ILE A 78 23.14 2.65 -5.71
C ILE A 78 24.13 1.63 -5.13
N PHE A 79 24.01 1.32 -3.84
CA PHE A 79 24.88 0.37 -3.15
C PHE A 79 24.30 -1.05 -3.10
N GLY A 80 23.40 -1.41 -4.03
CA GLY A 80 22.74 -2.71 -4.06
C GLY A 80 23.70 -3.90 -3.87
N THR A 81 24.76 -4.00 -4.69
CA THR A 81 25.75 -5.09 -4.56
C THR A 81 26.36 -5.14 -3.17
N ALA A 82 26.85 -4.01 -2.65
CA ALA A 82 27.49 -3.98 -1.34
C ALA A 82 26.51 -4.35 -0.21
N ILE A 83 25.26 -3.89 -0.30
CA ILE A 83 24.21 -4.23 0.67
C ILE A 83 23.95 -5.73 0.65
N PHE A 84 23.71 -6.34 -0.51
CA PHE A 84 23.43 -7.78 -0.60
C PHE A 84 24.65 -8.64 -0.24
N SER A 85 25.87 -8.23 -0.58
CA SER A 85 27.09 -8.91 -0.12
C SER A 85 27.23 -8.87 1.40
N VAL A 86 26.91 -7.74 2.04
CA VAL A 86 26.93 -7.63 3.52
C VAL A 86 25.81 -8.45 4.17
N LEU A 87 24.67 -8.61 3.49
CA LEU A 87 23.59 -9.50 3.91
C LEU A 87 23.93 -10.99 3.76
N GLY A 88 25.08 -11.32 3.16
CA GLY A 88 25.60 -12.70 3.05
C GLY A 88 25.22 -13.43 1.76
N GLU A 89 24.71 -12.71 0.76
CA GLU A 89 24.39 -13.29 -0.55
C GLU A 89 25.65 -13.70 -1.32
N GLU A 90 25.53 -14.73 -2.17
CA GLU A 90 26.61 -15.16 -3.07
C GLU A 90 27.02 -14.02 -4.02
N ASN A 91 28.31 -13.96 -4.37
CA ASN A 91 28.89 -12.82 -5.08
C ASN A 91 28.21 -12.53 -6.43
N ASP A 92 27.86 -13.58 -7.17
CA ASP A 92 27.18 -13.49 -8.47
C ASP A 92 25.73 -12.99 -8.34
N ILE A 93 25.00 -13.45 -7.31
CA ILE A 93 23.66 -12.97 -6.97
C ILE A 93 23.71 -11.50 -6.53
N ALA A 94 24.65 -11.13 -5.65
CA ALA A 94 24.82 -9.76 -5.18
C ALA A 94 25.21 -8.81 -6.32
N GLU A 95 26.06 -9.24 -7.26
CA GLU A 95 26.42 -8.44 -8.44
C GLU A 95 25.21 -8.27 -9.37
N SER A 96 24.43 -9.32 -9.62
CA SER A 96 23.19 -9.22 -10.40
C SER A 96 22.16 -8.30 -9.72
N ALA A 97 21.94 -8.48 -8.42
CA ALA A 97 21.06 -7.63 -7.62
C ALA A 97 21.48 -6.16 -7.71
N GLY A 98 22.78 -5.85 -7.64
CA GLY A 98 23.25 -4.47 -7.82
C GLY A 98 22.94 -3.89 -9.20
N ARG A 99 23.17 -4.65 -10.28
CA ARG A 99 22.82 -4.22 -11.65
C ARG A 99 21.32 -3.96 -11.79
N VAL A 100 20.48 -4.86 -11.27
CA VAL A 100 19.02 -4.70 -11.27
C VAL A 100 18.58 -3.52 -10.40
N SER A 101 19.21 -3.31 -9.25
CA SER A 101 18.88 -2.25 -8.29
C SER A 101 18.95 -0.86 -8.91
N LEU A 102 19.92 -0.63 -9.80
CA LEU A 102 20.04 0.64 -10.53
C LEU A 102 18.84 0.93 -11.44
N TRP A 103 18.26 -0.10 -12.08
CA TRP A 103 17.05 0.06 -12.90
C TRP A 103 15.83 0.45 -12.07
N PHE A 104 15.75 -0.03 -10.84
CA PHE A 104 14.66 0.31 -9.93
C PHE A 104 14.63 1.79 -9.58
N ILE A 105 15.76 2.53 -9.68
CA ILE A 105 15.78 3.99 -9.46
C ILE A 105 14.78 4.67 -10.40
N LEU A 106 14.83 4.38 -11.70
CA LEU A 106 13.92 5.02 -12.67
C LEU A 106 12.46 4.60 -12.41
N PHE A 107 12.26 3.34 -12.02
CA PHE A 107 10.94 2.78 -11.72
C PHE A 107 10.31 3.46 -10.50
N VAL A 108 11.00 3.56 -9.35
CA VAL A 108 10.40 4.10 -8.12
C VAL A 108 10.01 5.58 -8.25
N TYR A 109 10.73 6.37 -9.06
CA TYR A 109 10.34 7.76 -9.34
C TYR A 109 9.03 7.83 -10.14
N SER A 110 8.83 6.94 -11.11
CA SER A 110 7.54 6.87 -11.84
C SER A 110 6.38 6.51 -10.92
N ILE A 111 6.62 5.62 -9.95
CA ILE A 111 5.62 5.18 -8.98
C ILE A 111 5.25 6.33 -8.02
N ALA A 112 6.22 7.12 -7.53
CA ALA A 112 5.94 8.27 -6.68
C ALA A 112 5.02 9.31 -7.35
N PHE A 113 5.24 9.58 -8.64
CA PHE A 113 4.31 10.42 -9.41
C PHE A 113 2.95 9.73 -9.60
N SER A 114 2.96 8.47 -10.01
CA SER A 114 1.73 7.76 -10.36
C SER A 114 0.79 7.66 -9.16
N ILE A 115 1.27 7.20 -8.00
CA ILE A 115 0.46 7.04 -6.79
C ILE A 115 -0.17 8.38 -6.37
N THR A 116 0.61 9.45 -6.35
CA THR A 116 0.12 10.76 -5.89
C THR A 116 -0.89 11.39 -6.87
N ILE A 117 -0.67 11.23 -8.18
CA ILE A 117 -1.63 11.66 -9.19
C ILE A 117 -2.92 10.83 -9.10
N GLN A 118 -2.82 9.52 -8.94
CA GLN A 118 -3.97 8.65 -8.77
C GLN A 118 -4.80 9.09 -7.56
N MET A 119 -4.18 9.33 -6.40
CA MET A 119 -4.89 9.83 -5.21
C MET A 119 -5.56 11.18 -5.46
N TYR A 120 -4.91 12.09 -6.21
CA TYR A 120 -5.49 13.37 -6.62
C TYR A 120 -6.70 13.22 -7.55
N LEU A 121 -6.65 12.28 -8.51
CA LEU A 121 -7.75 11.99 -9.43
C LEU A 121 -8.89 11.25 -8.72
N GLN A 122 -8.56 10.33 -7.82
CA GLN A 122 -9.50 9.60 -6.98
C GLN A 122 -10.30 10.53 -6.08
N ALA A 123 -9.65 11.53 -5.47
CA ALA A 123 -10.31 12.57 -4.67
C ALA A 123 -11.45 13.27 -5.43
N GLN A 124 -11.29 13.42 -6.75
CA GLN A 124 -12.26 14.03 -7.67
C GLN A 124 -13.24 13.03 -8.30
N GLN A 125 -13.19 11.76 -7.87
CA GLN A 125 -13.98 10.65 -8.44
C GLN A 125 -13.68 10.35 -9.92
N LYS A 126 -12.47 10.66 -10.41
CA LYS A 126 -12.02 10.40 -11.80
C LYS A 126 -11.37 9.01 -11.96
N ASN A 127 -11.88 8.00 -11.26
CA ASN A 127 -11.28 6.66 -11.17
C ASN A 127 -11.19 5.92 -12.52
N MET A 128 -12.15 6.15 -13.43
CA MET A 128 -12.16 5.50 -14.74
C MET A 128 -10.94 5.86 -15.58
N VAL A 129 -10.40 7.07 -15.42
CA VAL A 129 -9.18 7.50 -16.14
C VAL A 129 -7.99 6.65 -15.69
N ILE A 130 -7.84 6.47 -14.39
CA ILE A 130 -6.80 5.64 -13.79
C ILE A 130 -6.93 4.21 -14.31
N ALA A 131 -8.13 3.64 -14.26
CA ALA A 131 -8.38 2.28 -14.72
C ALA A 131 -7.97 2.07 -16.19
N TRP A 132 -8.36 2.98 -17.08
CA TRP A 132 -7.98 2.89 -18.49
C TRP A 132 -6.48 3.02 -18.71
N LEU A 133 -5.81 3.95 -18.01
CA LEU A 133 -4.36 4.11 -18.12
C LEU A 133 -3.61 2.88 -17.58
N SER A 134 -4.07 2.27 -16.47
CA SER A 134 -3.49 1.03 -15.95
C SER A 134 -3.70 -0.16 -16.90
N VAL A 135 -4.86 -0.25 -17.55
CA VAL A 135 -5.12 -1.28 -18.59
C VAL A 135 -4.18 -1.07 -19.79
N MET A 136 -4.00 0.17 -20.24
CA MET A 136 -3.05 0.49 -21.32
C MET A 136 -1.62 0.14 -20.93
N GLN A 137 -1.18 0.50 -19.72
CA GLN A 137 0.13 0.11 -19.20
C GLN A 137 0.31 -1.40 -19.27
N PHE A 138 -0.65 -2.17 -18.74
CA PHE A 138 -0.58 -3.63 -18.74
C PHE A 138 -0.51 -4.20 -20.16
N ALA A 139 -1.35 -3.71 -21.06
CA ALA A 139 -1.40 -4.12 -22.46
C ALA A 139 -0.11 -3.79 -23.23
N VAL A 140 0.61 -2.73 -22.86
CA VAL A 140 1.89 -2.34 -23.46
C VAL A 140 3.08 -3.06 -22.80
N HIS A 141 3.02 -3.33 -21.50
CA HIS A 141 4.12 -3.95 -20.77
C HIS A 141 4.42 -5.37 -21.29
N ILE A 142 3.39 -6.19 -21.57
CA ILE A 142 3.57 -7.56 -22.11
C ILE A 142 4.34 -7.57 -23.44
N PRO A 143 3.90 -6.87 -24.51
CA PRO A 143 4.60 -6.89 -25.80
C PRO A 143 5.98 -6.23 -25.71
N LEU A 144 6.17 -5.20 -24.87
CA LEU A 144 7.50 -4.62 -24.65
C LEU A 144 8.45 -5.62 -23.98
N SER A 145 7.98 -6.33 -22.95
CA SER A 145 8.78 -7.39 -22.32
C SER A 145 9.17 -8.47 -23.33
N TRP A 146 8.23 -8.92 -24.16
CA TRP A 146 8.53 -9.90 -25.21
C TRP A 146 9.52 -9.38 -26.25
N LEU A 147 9.32 -8.17 -26.75
CA LEU A 147 10.19 -7.54 -27.74
C LEU A 147 11.62 -7.38 -27.19
N PHE A 148 11.78 -6.76 -26.01
CA PHE A 148 13.10 -6.46 -25.47
C PHE A 148 13.84 -7.71 -24.96
N VAL A 149 13.12 -8.64 -24.35
CA VAL A 149 13.75 -9.86 -23.80
C VAL A 149 14.11 -10.84 -24.90
N TYR A 150 13.18 -11.17 -25.80
CA TYR A 150 13.36 -12.29 -26.74
C TYR A 150 13.71 -11.87 -28.17
N VAL A 151 13.14 -10.77 -28.67
CA VAL A 151 13.37 -10.36 -30.07
C VAL A 151 14.66 -9.56 -30.20
N LEU A 152 14.92 -8.65 -29.25
CA LEU A 152 16.15 -7.85 -29.22
C LEU A 152 17.27 -8.49 -28.40
N ASP A 153 16.99 -9.58 -27.69
CA ASP A 153 17.94 -10.33 -26.87
C ASP A 153 18.67 -9.47 -25.82
N TRP A 154 17.96 -8.52 -25.18
CA TRP A 154 18.53 -7.68 -24.12
C TRP A 154 18.52 -8.35 -22.74
N GLY A 155 18.02 -9.59 -22.67
CA GLY A 155 17.95 -10.38 -21.43
C GLY A 155 17.29 -9.60 -20.28
N THR A 156 17.95 -9.61 -19.12
CA THR A 156 17.51 -8.95 -17.89
C THR A 156 17.33 -7.45 -18.04
N ASN A 157 18.23 -6.78 -18.78
CA ASN A 157 18.09 -5.35 -19.08
C ASN A 157 16.85 -5.05 -19.91
N GLY A 158 16.48 -5.97 -20.82
CA GLY A 158 15.24 -5.86 -21.60
C GLY A 158 13.99 -5.92 -20.72
N ALA A 159 13.95 -6.85 -19.77
CA ALA A 159 12.85 -6.94 -18.81
C ALA A 159 12.75 -5.68 -17.93
N MET A 160 13.88 -5.12 -17.51
CA MET A 160 13.93 -3.90 -16.70
C MET A 160 13.52 -2.66 -17.50
N ALA A 161 13.99 -2.54 -18.74
CA ALA A 161 13.59 -1.47 -19.64
C ALA A 161 12.08 -1.50 -19.91
N ALA A 162 11.51 -2.68 -20.17
CA ALA A 162 10.07 -2.83 -20.35
C ALA A 162 9.27 -2.43 -19.10
N LEU A 163 9.78 -2.76 -17.90
CA LEU A 163 9.19 -2.35 -16.62
C LEU A 163 9.19 -0.82 -16.50
N SER A 164 10.36 -0.18 -16.61
CA SER A 164 10.49 1.27 -16.48
C SER A 164 9.71 2.04 -17.55
N ILE A 165 9.75 1.61 -18.81
CA ILE A 165 9.02 2.30 -19.89
C ILE A 165 7.51 2.20 -19.67
N SER A 166 7.00 1.02 -19.28
CA SER A 166 5.57 0.87 -19.01
C SER A 166 5.12 1.72 -17.82
N SER A 167 5.90 1.79 -16.74
CA SER A 167 5.54 2.57 -15.56
C SER A 167 5.59 4.07 -15.83
N TRP A 168 6.57 4.55 -16.63
CA TRP A 168 6.60 5.93 -17.09
C TRP A 168 5.50 6.26 -18.10
N LEU A 169 5.06 5.30 -18.92
CA LEU A 169 3.92 5.50 -19.82
C LEU A 169 2.65 5.82 -19.01
N LEU A 170 2.41 5.10 -17.91
CA LEU A 170 1.31 5.41 -16.99
C LEU A 170 1.46 6.83 -16.41
N ALA A 171 2.61 7.14 -15.80
CA ALA A 171 2.87 8.45 -15.20
C ALA A 171 2.73 9.60 -16.21
N CYS A 172 3.26 9.44 -17.43
CA CYS A 172 3.15 10.42 -18.50
C CYS A 172 1.70 10.60 -18.97
N GLY A 173 0.94 9.52 -19.12
CA GLY A 173 -0.49 9.60 -19.46
C GLY A 173 -1.29 10.36 -18.41
N GLU A 174 -0.97 10.15 -17.13
CA GLU A 174 -1.54 10.88 -16.00
C GLU A 174 -1.17 12.36 -16.00
N PHE A 175 0.10 12.71 -16.28
CA PHE A 175 0.54 14.09 -16.46
C PHE A 175 -0.18 14.78 -17.62
N VAL A 176 -0.30 14.11 -18.78
CA VAL A 176 -1.02 14.62 -19.94
C VAL A 176 -2.48 14.91 -19.56
N TYR A 177 -3.13 14.03 -18.81
CA TYR A 177 -4.50 14.23 -18.37
C TYR A 177 -4.65 15.45 -17.42
N ILE A 178 -3.72 15.64 -16.47
CA ILE A 178 -3.76 16.81 -15.58
C ILE A 178 -3.46 18.11 -16.34
N PHE A 179 -2.42 18.13 -17.17
CA PHE A 179 -1.92 19.35 -17.82
C PHE A 179 -2.71 19.73 -19.08
N GLY A 180 -3.36 18.77 -19.73
CA GLY A 180 -4.16 19.01 -20.93
C GLY A 180 -5.55 19.62 -20.68
N GLY A 181 -5.83 20.05 -19.45
CA GLY A 181 -7.03 20.85 -19.12
C GLY A 181 -8.23 20.05 -18.59
N TRP A 182 -8.15 18.72 -18.49
CA TRP A 182 -9.24 17.88 -17.94
C TRP A 182 -9.43 18.02 -16.41
N CYS A 183 -8.56 18.80 -15.76
CA CYS A 183 -8.59 19.13 -14.33
C CYS A 183 -8.48 20.65 -14.09
N ALA A 184 -9.08 21.50 -14.94
CA ALA A 184 -8.90 22.96 -14.91
C ALA A 184 -9.29 23.65 -13.59
N ASP A 185 -10.27 23.12 -12.86
CA ASP A 185 -10.70 23.68 -11.57
C ASP A 185 -9.72 23.38 -10.44
N SER A 186 -9.08 22.22 -10.50
CA SER A 186 -8.24 21.67 -9.44
C SER A 186 -6.74 21.78 -9.72
N TRP A 187 -6.34 22.03 -10.97
CA TRP A 187 -4.96 22.27 -11.37
C TRP A 187 -4.84 23.63 -12.07
N LYS A 188 -4.19 24.58 -11.38
CA LYS A 188 -3.95 25.95 -11.87
C LYS A 188 -2.49 26.19 -12.26
N GLY A 189 -1.72 25.12 -12.47
CA GLY A 189 -0.29 25.17 -12.78
C GLY A 189 0.62 25.11 -11.54
N PHE A 190 1.92 25.13 -11.79
CA PHE A 190 2.94 25.12 -10.73
C PHE A 190 2.94 26.42 -9.93
N SER A 191 3.13 26.32 -8.62
CA SER A 191 3.11 27.48 -7.73
C SER A 191 4.11 27.34 -6.58
N PHE A 192 4.80 28.44 -6.27
CA PHE A 192 5.65 28.53 -5.08
C PHE A 192 4.89 28.35 -3.77
N ALA A 193 3.55 28.45 -3.80
CA ALA A 193 2.67 28.08 -2.68
C ALA A 193 2.89 26.65 -2.16
N ALA A 194 3.40 25.75 -3.01
CA ALA A 194 3.76 24.39 -2.61
C ALA A 194 4.82 24.38 -1.50
N PHE A 195 5.77 25.31 -1.51
CA PHE A 195 6.84 25.38 -0.48
C PHE A 195 6.40 26.00 0.85
N LYS A 196 5.28 26.74 0.85
CA LYS A 196 4.80 27.44 2.04
C LYS A 196 4.24 26.46 3.06
N ASP A 197 4.75 26.52 4.30
CA ASP A 197 4.26 25.72 5.44
C ASP A 197 4.22 24.21 5.13
N ILE A 198 5.27 23.68 4.51
CA ILE A 198 5.39 22.26 4.11
C ILE A 198 5.64 21.32 5.30
N PHE A 199 6.19 21.83 6.40
CA PHE A 199 6.62 21.00 7.54
C PHE A 199 5.51 20.16 8.18
N PRO A 200 4.27 20.64 8.36
CA PRO A 200 3.22 19.78 8.89
C PRO A 200 2.76 18.71 7.89
N VAL A 201 2.90 18.94 6.57
CA VAL A 201 2.69 17.91 5.54
C VAL A 201 3.79 16.85 5.62
N VAL A 202 5.05 17.25 5.81
CA VAL A 202 6.16 16.33 6.06
C VAL A 202 5.91 15.48 7.31
N LYS A 203 5.51 16.09 8.43
CA LYS A 203 5.20 15.36 9.68
C LYS A 203 4.09 14.33 9.50
N LEU A 204 3.02 14.68 8.77
CA LEU A 204 1.92 13.78 8.43
C LEU A 204 2.43 12.63 7.54
N SER A 205 3.19 12.96 6.50
CA SER A 205 3.77 11.99 5.56
C SER A 205 4.67 10.99 6.26
N ILE A 206 5.58 11.45 7.15
CA ILE A 206 6.47 10.58 7.94
C ILE A 206 5.66 9.64 8.85
N SER A 207 4.62 10.15 9.52
CA SER A 207 3.77 9.32 10.39
C SER A 207 3.05 8.22 9.60
N SER A 208 2.59 8.55 8.40
CA SER A 208 1.94 7.61 7.48
C SER A 208 2.92 6.56 6.95
N GLY A 209 4.11 7.02 6.53
CA GLY A 209 5.20 6.15 6.07
C GLY A 209 5.60 5.14 7.14
N LEU A 210 5.83 5.60 8.37
CA LEU A 210 6.20 4.74 9.48
C LEU A 210 5.15 3.65 9.77
N MET A 211 3.86 4.01 9.73
CA MET A 211 2.77 3.06 9.96
C MET A 211 2.77 1.92 8.92
N VAL A 212 2.87 2.26 7.64
CA VAL A 212 2.93 1.25 6.56
C VAL A 212 4.21 0.41 6.65
N CYS A 213 5.34 1.02 6.98
CA CYS A 213 6.59 0.29 7.17
C CYS A 213 6.53 -0.71 8.32
N LEU A 214 5.94 -0.34 9.46
CA LEU A 214 5.77 -1.25 10.59
C LEU A 214 4.93 -2.47 10.21
N GLU A 215 3.89 -2.29 9.40
CA GLU A 215 3.08 -3.41 8.92
C GLU A 215 3.86 -4.33 7.95
N LEU A 216 4.61 -3.76 7.00
CA LEU A 216 5.43 -4.53 6.06
C LEU A 216 6.57 -5.28 6.76
N TRP A 217 7.27 -4.62 7.67
CA TRP A 217 8.35 -5.22 8.45
C TRP A 217 7.84 -6.31 9.38
N TYR A 218 6.63 -6.16 9.92
CA TYR A 218 6.00 -7.20 10.71
C TYR A 218 5.84 -8.51 9.92
N TYR A 219 5.34 -8.47 8.68
CA TYR A 219 5.25 -9.65 7.83
C TYR A 219 6.62 -10.28 7.54
N ALA A 220 7.65 -9.45 7.28
CA ALA A 220 9.01 -9.94 7.07
C ALA A 220 9.57 -10.68 8.30
N ILE A 221 9.31 -10.15 9.51
CA ILE A 221 9.71 -10.81 10.76
C ILE A 221 8.97 -12.14 10.93
N LEU A 222 7.68 -12.22 10.61
CA LEU A 222 6.91 -13.47 10.70
C LEU A 222 7.46 -14.56 9.77
N VAL A 223 7.82 -14.19 8.54
CA VAL A 223 8.48 -15.10 7.58
C VAL A 223 9.84 -15.55 8.12
N LEU A 224 10.63 -14.63 8.68
CA LEU A 224 11.92 -14.96 9.29
C LEU A 224 11.76 -15.96 10.45
N LEU A 225 10.75 -15.76 11.31
CA LEU A 225 10.44 -16.69 12.39
C LEU A 225 10.05 -18.08 11.83
N ALA A 226 9.26 -18.13 10.76
CA ALA A 226 8.97 -19.40 10.09
C ALA A 226 10.25 -20.11 9.59
N GLY A 227 11.28 -19.36 9.22
CA GLY A 227 12.59 -19.88 8.81
C GLY A 227 13.44 -20.50 9.92
N TYR A 228 13.13 -20.27 11.20
CA TYR A 228 13.80 -20.94 12.32
C TYR A 228 13.09 -22.23 12.76
N MET A 229 12.10 -22.70 12.00
CA MET A 229 11.40 -23.96 12.30
C MET A 229 12.18 -25.19 11.83
N LYS A 230 11.83 -26.36 12.41
CA LYS A 230 12.49 -27.64 12.07
C LYS A 230 12.40 -27.98 10.58
N ASN A 231 11.29 -27.65 9.93
CA ASN A 231 11.18 -27.68 8.47
C ASN A 231 11.06 -26.25 7.93
N ALA A 232 12.19 -25.56 7.91
CA ALA A 232 12.27 -24.16 7.51
C ALA A 232 11.79 -23.93 6.07
N GLU A 233 12.23 -24.77 5.12
CA GLU A 233 11.91 -24.62 3.70
C GLU A 233 10.41 -24.73 3.44
N ALA A 234 9.76 -25.78 3.96
CA ALA A 234 8.32 -25.95 3.78
C ALA A 234 7.51 -24.87 4.51
N SER A 235 7.97 -24.48 5.71
CA SER A 235 7.31 -23.46 6.52
C SER A 235 7.38 -22.07 5.88
N ILE A 236 8.56 -21.66 5.41
CA ILE A 236 8.74 -20.38 4.70
C ILE A 236 7.90 -20.35 3.43
N SER A 237 7.99 -21.41 2.62
CA SER A 237 7.28 -21.48 1.33
C SER A 237 5.76 -21.42 1.52
N ALA A 238 5.22 -22.20 2.46
CA ALA A 238 3.79 -22.20 2.74
C ALA A 238 3.30 -20.87 3.31
N PHE A 239 4.06 -20.25 4.22
CA PHE A 239 3.72 -18.95 4.80
C PHE A 239 3.73 -17.86 3.72
N SER A 240 4.75 -17.84 2.86
CA SER A 240 4.88 -16.92 1.73
C SER A 240 3.73 -17.09 0.73
N ILE A 241 3.33 -18.33 0.40
CA ILE A 241 2.16 -18.58 -0.47
C ILE A 241 0.90 -17.99 0.16
N CYS A 242 0.66 -18.27 1.45
CA CYS A 242 -0.52 -17.76 2.14
C CYS A 242 -0.54 -16.22 2.22
N LEU A 243 0.61 -15.58 2.49
CA LEU A 243 0.74 -14.12 2.49
C LEU A 243 0.53 -13.51 1.09
N ASN A 244 1.03 -14.16 0.03
CA ASN A 244 0.79 -13.69 -1.34
C ASN A 244 -0.70 -13.73 -1.70
N VAL A 245 -1.39 -14.82 -1.36
CA VAL A 245 -2.84 -14.94 -1.55
C VAL A 245 -3.58 -13.86 -0.76
N LEU A 246 -3.18 -13.65 0.50
CA LEU A 246 -3.74 -12.59 1.34
C LEU A 246 -3.54 -11.22 0.68
N GLY A 247 -2.35 -10.94 0.16
CA GLY A 247 -2.02 -9.71 -0.56
C GLY A 247 -2.83 -9.52 -1.84
N TRP A 248 -3.04 -10.58 -2.64
CA TRP A 248 -3.87 -10.51 -3.85
C TRP A 248 -5.32 -10.20 -3.53
N ILE A 249 -5.89 -10.90 -2.54
CA ILE A 249 -7.27 -10.65 -2.12
C ILE A 249 -7.40 -9.28 -1.50
N PHE A 250 -6.40 -8.80 -0.76
CA PHE A 250 -6.35 -7.43 -0.26
C PHE A 250 -6.40 -6.43 -1.41
N MET A 251 -5.57 -6.59 -2.46
CA MET A 251 -5.58 -5.71 -3.63
C MET A 251 -6.88 -5.77 -4.43
N ILE A 252 -7.46 -6.97 -4.61
CA ILE A 252 -8.76 -7.14 -5.27
C ILE A 252 -9.87 -6.51 -4.43
N SER A 253 -9.83 -6.69 -3.12
CA SER A 253 -10.75 -6.05 -2.18
C SER A 253 -10.64 -4.55 -2.32
N VAL A 254 -9.46 -3.95 -2.16
CA VAL A 254 -9.21 -2.52 -2.36
C VAL A 254 -9.66 -2.02 -3.75
N GLY A 255 -9.47 -2.82 -4.80
CA GLY A 255 -9.87 -2.49 -6.17
C GLY A 255 -11.38 -2.52 -6.42
N ILE A 256 -12.07 -3.62 -6.09
CA ILE A 256 -13.54 -3.80 -6.23
C ILE A 256 -14.27 -2.83 -5.31
N MET A 257 -13.75 -2.66 -4.11
CA MET A 257 -14.27 -1.73 -3.12
C MET A 257 -13.97 -0.28 -3.53
N GLY A 258 -12.97 -0.07 -4.40
CA GLY A 258 -12.43 1.21 -4.82
C GLY A 258 -11.77 1.94 -3.65
N SER A 259 -10.43 2.02 -3.63
CA SER A 259 -9.71 2.80 -2.60
C SER A 259 -10.25 4.25 -2.49
N ALA A 260 -10.72 4.81 -3.61
CA ALA A 260 -11.41 6.10 -3.75
C ALA A 260 -12.83 6.21 -3.11
N THR A 261 -13.35 5.15 -2.47
CA THR A 261 -14.70 5.14 -1.89
C THR A 261 -14.68 5.22 -0.35
N TYR A 262 -13.64 4.70 0.31
CA TYR A 262 -13.51 4.65 1.77
C TYR A 262 -13.02 5.99 2.30
N ALA A 263 -11.75 6.25 1.99
CA ALA A 263 -10.99 7.39 2.46
C ALA A 263 -11.47 8.67 1.79
N VAL A 264 -11.54 8.66 0.45
CA VAL A 264 -11.94 9.82 -0.33
C VAL A 264 -13.38 10.23 -0.06
N ARG A 265 -14.37 9.33 -0.01
CA ARG A 265 -15.74 9.78 0.26
C ARG A 265 -15.90 10.28 1.68
N VAL A 266 -15.29 9.62 2.66
CA VAL A 266 -15.33 10.14 4.03
C VAL A 266 -14.61 11.48 4.12
N ALA A 267 -13.44 11.64 3.50
CA ALA A 267 -12.73 12.91 3.43
C ALA A 267 -13.53 14.01 2.71
N ASN A 268 -14.23 13.67 1.61
CA ASN A 268 -15.10 14.58 0.88
C ASN A 268 -16.31 15.00 1.73
N GLU A 269 -16.99 14.07 2.38
CA GLU A 269 -18.14 14.39 3.24
C GLU A 269 -17.73 15.17 4.51
N LEU A 270 -16.56 14.85 5.07
CA LEU A 270 -15.97 15.57 6.20
C LEU A 270 -15.57 17.00 5.78
N GLY A 271 -14.94 17.14 4.61
CA GLY A 271 -14.60 18.44 4.01
C GLY A 271 -15.84 19.28 3.70
N ARG A 272 -16.95 18.63 3.33
CA ARG A 272 -18.26 19.28 3.15
C ARG A 272 -18.89 19.74 4.47
N GLY A 273 -18.39 19.26 5.61
CA GLY A 273 -18.95 19.50 6.94
C GLY A 273 -20.24 18.74 7.21
N ASP A 274 -20.54 17.67 6.46
CA ASP A 274 -21.75 16.88 6.61
C ASP A 274 -21.49 15.59 7.39
N ALA A 275 -21.68 15.68 8.70
CA ALA A 275 -21.52 14.53 9.60
C ALA A 275 -22.54 13.41 9.34
N LYS A 276 -23.74 13.73 8.83
CA LYS A 276 -24.78 12.71 8.55
C LYS A 276 -24.41 11.90 7.32
N ALA A 277 -23.99 12.57 6.24
CA ALA A 277 -23.52 11.91 5.03
C ALA A 277 -22.24 11.11 5.29
N THR A 278 -21.33 11.64 6.12
CA THR A 278 -20.15 10.90 6.58
C THR A 278 -20.53 9.57 7.24
N LYS A 279 -21.47 9.60 8.20
CA LYS A 279 -21.98 8.38 8.87
C LYS A 279 -22.69 7.42 7.92
N PHE A 280 -23.38 7.93 6.90
CA PHE A 280 -24.05 7.10 5.90
C PHE A 280 -23.06 6.40 4.96
N SER A 281 -22.10 7.14 4.40
CA SER A 281 -21.03 6.59 3.54
C SER A 281 -20.33 5.42 4.23
N ILE A 282 -19.99 5.61 5.50
CA ILE A 282 -19.44 4.59 6.40
C ILE A 282 -20.32 3.32 6.50
N LYS A 283 -21.64 3.46 6.64
CA LYS A 283 -22.54 2.29 6.76
C LYS A 283 -22.61 1.47 5.47
N VAL A 284 -22.67 2.16 4.32
CA VAL A 284 -22.67 1.51 3.01
C VAL A 284 -21.37 0.73 2.81
N LEU A 285 -20.25 1.38 3.14
CA LEU A 285 -18.92 0.83 3.12
C LEU A 285 -18.83 -0.49 3.89
N MET A 286 -19.33 -0.46 5.12
CA MET A 286 -19.37 -1.60 6.02
C MET A 286 -20.15 -2.79 5.41
N GLY A 287 -21.34 -2.51 4.88
CA GLY A 287 -22.17 -3.52 4.23
C GLY A 287 -21.45 -4.17 3.04
N THR A 288 -20.80 -3.35 2.20
CA THR A 288 -20.07 -3.86 1.03
C THR A 288 -18.85 -4.70 1.41
N SER A 289 -18.06 -4.29 2.41
CA SER A 289 -16.90 -5.07 2.85
C SER A 289 -17.30 -6.41 3.46
N ILE A 290 -18.39 -6.48 4.22
CA ILE A 290 -18.89 -7.75 4.77
C ILE A 290 -19.22 -8.72 3.64
N VAL A 291 -19.96 -8.26 2.62
CA VAL A 291 -20.37 -9.11 1.50
C VAL A 291 -19.16 -9.66 0.76
N ILE A 292 -18.17 -8.80 0.45
CA ILE A 292 -16.95 -9.19 -0.24
C ILE A 292 -16.08 -10.11 0.64
N GLY A 293 -15.96 -9.79 1.93
CA GLY A 293 -15.22 -10.60 2.89
C GLY A 293 -15.80 -11.99 3.05
N LEU A 294 -17.13 -12.11 3.15
CA LEU A 294 -17.82 -13.39 3.19
C LEU A 294 -17.61 -14.19 1.89
N LEU A 295 -17.64 -13.52 0.73
CA LEU A 295 -17.37 -14.17 -0.55
C LEU A 295 -15.97 -14.79 -0.58
N PHE A 296 -14.93 -14.03 -0.27
CA PHE A 296 -13.55 -14.53 -0.26
C PHE A 296 -13.29 -15.56 0.84
N TRP A 297 -13.92 -15.40 1.99
CA TRP A 297 -13.89 -16.39 3.07
C TRP A 297 -14.44 -17.74 2.61
N ILE A 298 -15.63 -17.76 2.00
CA ILE A 298 -16.24 -18.98 1.46
C ILE A 298 -15.35 -19.60 0.38
N LEU A 299 -14.85 -18.79 -0.56
CA LEU A 299 -13.96 -19.28 -1.61
C LEU A 299 -12.72 -19.96 -1.03
N CYS A 300 -12.12 -19.40 0.00
CA CYS A 300 -10.90 -19.97 0.58
C CYS A 300 -11.17 -21.17 1.50
N LEU A 301 -12.36 -21.27 2.11
CA LEU A 301 -12.77 -22.51 2.76
C LEU A 301 -13.00 -23.65 1.75
N VAL A 302 -13.60 -23.34 0.59
CA VAL A 302 -13.90 -24.35 -0.44
C VAL A 302 -12.64 -24.81 -1.19
N PHE A 303 -11.77 -23.87 -1.56
CA PHE A 303 -10.60 -24.13 -2.40
C PHE A 303 -9.27 -24.21 -1.62
N GLY A 304 -9.28 -23.90 -0.32
CA GLY A 304 -8.08 -23.75 0.50
C GLY A 304 -7.15 -24.97 0.51
N ASN A 305 -7.71 -26.18 0.60
CA ASN A 305 -6.92 -27.41 0.60
C ASN A 305 -6.20 -27.68 -0.73
N LYS A 306 -6.69 -27.11 -1.83
CA LYS A 306 -6.09 -27.24 -3.17
C LYS A 306 -5.21 -26.05 -3.54
N LEU A 307 -5.21 -25.01 -2.70
CA LEU A 307 -4.55 -23.75 -3.00
C LEU A 307 -3.03 -23.93 -3.14
N GLY A 308 -2.41 -24.76 -2.28
CA GLY A 308 -0.97 -25.03 -2.34
C GLY A 308 -0.51 -25.55 -3.70
N TYR A 309 -1.30 -26.43 -4.34
CA TYR A 309 -0.97 -27.02 -5.64
C TYR A 309 -1.02 -26.02 -6.81
N LEU A 310 -1.55 -24.81 -6.62
CA LEU A 310 -1.45 -23.75 -7.63
C LEU A 310 -0.05 -23.10 -7.66
N PHE A 311 0.72 -23.25 -6.59
CA PHE A 311 2.02 -22.58 -6.41
C PHE A 311 3.19 -23.55 -6.41
N THR A 312 3.00 -24.81 -5.98
CA THR A 312 4.08 -25.77 -5.84
C THR A 312 3.63 -27.20 -6.13
N ASN A 313 4.55 -28.01 -6.66
CA ASN A 313 4.39 -29.46 -6.82
C ASN A 313 4.91 -30.25 -5.62
N GLU A 314 5.53 -29.58 -4.64
CA GLU A 314 6.05 -30.23 -3.44
C GLU A 314 4.93 -30.54 -2.46
N GLU A 315 4.71 -31.83 -2.21
CA GLU A 315 3.65 -32.34 -1.34
C GLU A 315 3.73 -31.79 0.09
N GLU A 316 4.94 -31.58 0.60
CA GLU A 316 5.12 -31.09 1.97
C GLU A 316 4.66 -29.63 2.11
N VAL A 317 5.06 -28.75 1.18
CA VAL A 317 4.62 -27.36 1.13
C VAL A 317 3.09 -27.28 0.91
N ALA A 318 2.55 -28.09 -0.01
CA ALA A 318 1.11 -28.11 -0.29
C ALA A 318 0.29 -28.53 0.94
N ARG A 319 0.76 -29.52 1.70
CA ARG A 319 0.14 -29.92 2.97
C ARG A 319 0.20 -28.81 4.02
N THR A 320 1.34 -28.16 4.20
CA THR A 320 1.45 -27.03 5.15
C THR A 320 0.53 -25.86 4.76
N VAL A 321 0.37 -25.55 3.46
CA VAL A 321 -0.62 -24.57 2.99
C VAL A 321 -2.05 -25.03 3.31
N SER A 322 -2.36 -26.31 3.10
CA SER A 322 -3.67 -26.88 3.45
C SER A 322 -3.96 -26.76 4.95
N ASP A 323 -2.97 -26.97 5.81
CA ASP A 323 -3.09 -26.84 7.26
C ASP A 323 -3.31 -25.38 7.70
N LEU A 324 -2.79 -24.42 6.93
CA LEU A 324 -2.99 -22.98 7.14
C LEU A 324 -4.29 -22.47 6.50
N SER A 325 -4.91 -23.20 5.58
CA SER A 325 -6.02 -22.72 4.75
C SER A 325 -7.21 -22.18 5.54
N HIS A 326 -7.55 -22.82 6.66
CA HIS A 326 -8.63 -22.37 7.55
C HIS A 326 -8.26 -21.05 8.23
N LEU A 327 -7.04 -20.96 8.78
CA LEU A 327 -6.54 -19.74 9.39
C LEU A 327 -6.45 -18.60 8.37
N LEU A 328 -5.98 -18.90 7.15
CA LEU A 328 -5.94 -17.97 6.04
C LEU A 328 -7.35 -17.48 5.68
N ALA A 329 -8.34 -18.37 5.59
CA ALA A 329 -9.72 -17.97 5.32
C ALA A 329 -10.24 -17.03 6.42
N PHE A 330 -10.05 -17.37 7.69
CA PHE A 330 -10.42 -16.47 8.80
C PHE A 330 -9.63 -15.16 8.76
N SER A 331 -8.35 -15.17 8.40
CA SER A 331 -7.57 -13.96 8.16
C SER A 331 -8.14 -13.13 7.02
N MET A 332 -8.65 -13.72 5.95
CA MET A 332 -9.29 -12.97 4.87
C MET A 332 -10.60 -12.32 5.32
N LEU A 333 -11.42 -13.08 6.05
CA LEU A 333 -12.62 -12.53 6.68
C LEU A 333 -12.24 -11.38 7.61
N LEU A 334 -11.26 -11.57 8.48
CA LEU A 334 -10.80 -10.55 9.42
C LEU A 334 -10.09 -9.38 8.75
N ASN A 335 -9.42 -9.53 7.61
CA ASN A 335 -8.78 -8.43 6.89
C ASN A 335 -9.78 -7.63 6.05
N THR A 336 -10.80 -8.31 5.50
CA THR A 336 -11.86 -7.65 4.71
C THR A 336 -12.95 -7.05 5.60
N ILE A 337 -13.19 -7.67 6.77
CA ILE A 337 -14.08 -7.19 7.83
C ILE A 337 -13.28 -6.42 8.90
N TYR A 338 -11.95 -6.32 8.81
CA TYR A 338 -11.14 -5.44 9.67
C TYR A 338 -11.73 -4.01 9.68
N PRO A 339 -12.11 -3.43 8.52
CA PRO A 339 -12.77 -2.13 8.48
C PRO A 339 -14.15 -2.09 9.16
N VAL A 340 -14.70 -3.22 9.62
CA VAL A 340 -16.14 -3.45 9.89
C VAL A 340 -16.48 -4.08 11.24
N LEU A 341 -15.69 -5.03 11.77
CA LEU A 341 -16.02 -5.78 13.01
C LEU A 341 -16.02 -4.92 14.29
N SER A 342 -15.65 -3.66 14.15
CA SER A 342 -15.80 -2.58 15.09
C SER A 342 -17.26 -2.11 15.22
N GLY A 343 -18.16 -3.03 15.58
CA GLY A 343 -19.61 -2.80 15.56
C GLY A 343 -20.16 -2.07 16.77
N SER A 344 -20.28 -0.73 16.71
CA SER A 344 -21.35 0.03 17.40
C SER A 344 -21.40 1.49 16.92
N SER A 345 -22.18 1.79 15.87
CA SER A 345 -22.81 3.08 15.51
C SER A 345 -22.01 4.41 15.49
N MET A 346 -20.74 4.43 15.88
CA MET A 346 -19.84 5.57 16.02
C MET A 346 -18.37 5.09 15.96
N LEU A 347 -18.14 3.99 15.25
CA LEU A 347 -17.02 3.08 15.49
C LEU A 347 -16.46 2.59 14.13
N TYR A 348 -16.00 3.53 13.30
CA TYR A 348 -15.99 3.31 11.85
C TYR A 348 -14.74 3.79 11.09
N LEU A 349 -13.65 4.14 11.78
CA LEU A 349 -12.39 4.56 11.13
C LEU A 349 -11.25 3.56 11.30
N VAL A 350 -11.59 2.29 11.53
CA VAL A 350 -10.62 1.39 12.13
C VAL A 350 -9.65 0.81 11.12
N TYR A 351 -10.00 0.58 9.85
CA TYR A 351 -9.04 0.04 8.86
C TYR A 351 -9.21 0.57 7.45
N CYS A 352 -9.39 1.88 7.36
CA CYS A 352 -8.80 2.56 6.23
C CYS A 352 -7.73 3.45 6.85
N PRO A 353 -6.43 3.21 6.62
CA PRO A 353 -5.42 4.25 6.74
C PRO A 353 -6.02 5.58 6.33
N GLY A 354 -6.72 5.64 5.21
CA GLY A 354 -7.40 6.80 4.67
C GLY A 354 -8.44 7.56 5.52
N VAL A 355 -8.97 7.06 6.66
CA VAL A 355 -9.80 7.90 7.55
C VAL A 355 -9.12 8.35 8.83
N ALA A 356 -8.19 7.58 9.40
CA ALA A 356 -7.26 8.11 10.40
C ALA A 356 -6.28 9.09 9.75
N VAL A 357 -5.79 8.78 8.54
CA VAL A 357 -5.13 9.69 7.60
C VAL A 357 -6.10 10.82 7.25
N GLY A 358 -7.37 10.50 6.98
CA GLY A 358 -8.47 11.42 6.66
C GLY A 358 -8.77 12.46 7.75
N ALA A 359 -8.57 12.13 9.02
CA ALA A 359 -8.73 13.01 10.18
C ALA A 359 -7.38 13.57 10.67
N GLY A 360 -6.26 12.95 10.33
CA GLY A 360 -4.91 13.31 10.81
C GLY A 360 -4.48 12.65 12.13
N LEU A 361 -5.06 11.50 12.48
CA LEU A 361 -4.79 10.72 13.70
C LEU A 361 -3.68 9.66 13.54
N GLN A 362 -2.92 9.72 12.45
CA GLN A 362 -1.94 8.70 12.06
C GLN A 362 -0.90 8.39 13.14
N THR A 363 -0.42 9.39 13.87
CA THR A 363 0.60 9.18 14.93
C THR A 363 0.09 8.29 16.06
N LYS A 364 -1.19 8.41 16.45
CA LYS A 364 -1.79 7.54 17.49
C LYS A 364 -1.98 6.12 16.96
N ALA A 365 -2.43 5.99 15.71
CA ALA A 365 -2.60 4.70 15.06
C ALA A 365 -1.26 3.93 14.95
N ALA A 366 -0.17 4.62 14.56
CA ALA A 366 1.16 4.03 14.49
C ALA A 366 1.65 3.47 15.84
N ILE A 367 1.34 4.14 16.96
CA ILE A 367 1.69 3.64 18.30
C ILE A 367 0.88 2.38 18.64
N ILE A 368 -0.42 2.38 18.35
CA ILE A 368 -1.29 1.22 18.61
C ILE A 368 -0.81 0.02 17.78
N ASN A 369 -0.51 0.24 16.50
CA ASN A 369 0.05 -0.75 15.60
C ASN A 369 1.33 -1.39 16.17
N LEU A 370 2.27 -0.57 16.65
CA LEU A 370 3.51 -1.04 17.26
C LEU A 370 3.25 -1.93 18.48
N VAL A 371 2.31 -1.53 19.36
CA VAL A 371 1.97 -2.34 20.54
C VAL A 371 1.31 -3.66 20.13
N CYS A 372 0.29 -3.61 19.27
CA CYS A 372 -0.50 -4.78 18.92
C CYS A 372 0.28 -5.81 18.10
N PHE A 373 1.08 -5.38 17.11
CA PHE A 373 1.86 -6.31 16.31
C PHE A 373 3.14 -6.76 17.00
N TYR A 374 3.93 -5.85 17.57
CA TYR A 374 5.26 -6.20 18.08
C TYR A 374 5.27 -6.63 19.54
N ILE A 375 4.39 -6.09 20.39
CA ILE A 375 4.37 -6.42 21.83
C ILE A 375 3.38 -7.55 22.12
N ILE A 376 2.32 -7.71 21.31
CA ILE A 376 1.28 -8.73 21.52
C ILE A 376 1.39 -9.85 20.48
N GLY A 377 1.26 -9.51 19.19
CA GLY A 377 1.20 -10.48 18.09
C GLY A 377 2.47 -11.32 17.96
N LEU A 378 3.65 -10.69 17.93
CA LEU A 378 4.95 -11.38 17.82
C LEU A 378 5.19 -12.35 19.00
N PRO A 379 5.07 -11.94 20.28
CA PRO A 379 5.27 -12.87 21.39
C PRO A 379 4.27 -14.03 21.41
N ILE A 380 2.99 -13.78 21.14
CA ILE A 380 1.99 -14.86 21.05
C ILE A 380 2.37 -15.83 19.94
N GLY A 381 2.74 -15.34 18.76
CA GLY A 381 3.16 -16.16 17.63
C GLY A 381 4.40 -17.00 17.93
N ALA A 382 5.41 -16.41 18.57
CA ALA A 382 6.63 -17.10 18.96
C ALA A 382 6.36 -18.17 20.03
N ILE A 383 5.56 -17.86 21.05
CA ILE A 383 5.20 -18.82 22.11
C ILE A 383 4.41 -19.99 21.52
N LEU A 384 3.38 -19.72 20.72
CA LEU A 384 2.56 -20.78 20.10
C LEU A 384 3.37 -21.61 19.09
N GLY A 385 4.20 -20.96 18.28
CA GLY A 385 5.02 -21.61 17.27
C GLY A 385 6.11 -22.51 17.86
N TYR A 386 6.91 -21.99 18.80
CA TYR A 386 8.09 -22.69 19.32
C TYR A 386 7.85 -23.43 20.64
N VAL A 387 7.10 -22.86 21.59
CA VAL A 387 6.89 -23.49 22.92
C VAL A 387 5.80 -24.55 22.83
N PHE A 388 4.64 -24.20 22.26
CA PHE A 388 3.52 -25.13 22.07
C PHE A 388 3.65 -26.01 20.81
N GLN A 389 4.74 -25.86 20.06
CA GLN A 389 5.06 -26.67 18.86
C GLN A 389 3.95 -26.64 17.78
N LEU A 390 3.15 -25.56 17.71
CA LEU A 390 2.16 -25.36 16.65
C LEU A 390 2.78 -24.87 15.33
N GLN A 391 4.10 -24.71 15.28
CA GLN A 391 4.86 -24.34 14.08
C GLN A 391 4.23 -23.13 13.34
N THR A 392 4.01 -23.23 12.04
CA THR A 392 3.48 -22.16 11.19
C THR A 392 2.09 -21.71 11.61
N GLN A 393 1.23 -22.61 12.10
CA GLN A 393 -0.09 -22.28 12.62
C GLN A 393 0.03 -21.38 13.85
N GLY A 394 0.97 -21.66 14.75
CA GLY A 394 1.23 -20.84 15.93
C GLY A 394 1.62 -19.40 15.57
N ILE A 395 2.53 -19.23 14.61
CA ILE A 395 2.91 -17.90 14.10
C ILE A 395 1.71 -17.19 13.46
N TRP A 396 0.94 -17.90 12.65
CA TRP A 396 -0.24 -17.34 11.99
C TRP A 396 -1.34 -16.92 12.98
N ILE A 397 -1.53 -17.68 14.07
CA ILE A 397 -2.43 -17.30 15.16
C ILE A 397 -1.90 -16.04 15.88
N GLY A 398 -0.59 -15.91 16.07
CA GLY A 398 0.02 -14.68 16.58
C GLY A 398 -0.27 -13.46 15.71
N MET A 399 -0.16 -13.63 14.39
CA MET A 399 -0.55 -12.63 13.39
C MET A 399 -2.01 -12.21 13.53
N VAL A 400 -2.93 -13.19 13.53
CA VAL A 400 -4.36 -12.94 13.70
C VAL A 400 -4.66 -12.26 15.04
N SER A 401 -3.96 -12.62 16.11
CA SER A 401 -4.15 -12.01 17.44
C SER A 401 -3.71 -10.54 17.45
N GLY A 402 -2.59 -10.20 16.79
CA GLY A 402 -2.16 -8.82 16.59
C GLY A 402 -3.20 -8.00 15.85
N VAL A 403 -3.70 -8.54 14.73
CA VAL A 403 -4.77 -7.94 13.91
C VAL A 403 -6.05 -7.69 14.73
N VAL A 404 -6.50 -8.69 15.49
CA VAL A 404 -7.72 -8.58 16.30
C VAL A 404 -7.56 -7.56 17.43
N THR A 405 -6.42 -7.57 18.13
CA THR A 405 -6.19 -6.63 19.24
C THR A 405 -6.03 -5.20 18.76
N GLU A 406 -5.36 -4.98 17.64
CA GLU A 406 -5.27 -3.67 16.98
C GLU A 406 -6.66 -3.18 16.55
N THR A 407 -7.47 -4.07 15.93
CA THR A 407 -8.86 -3.77 15.57
C THR A 407 -9.60 -3.25 16.79
N LEU A 408 -9.57 -3.97 17.91
CA LEU A 408 -10.29 -3.59 19.14
C LEU A 408 -9.77 -2.27 19.75
N ALA A 409 -8.46 -2.04 19.76
CA ALA A 409 -7.87 -0.84 20.33
C ALA A 409 -8.20 0.42 19.51
N LEU A 410 -8.06 0.34 18.19
CA LEU A 410 -8.45 1.42 17.29
C LEU A 410 -9.95 1.68 17.36
N SER A 411 -10.77 0.62 17.43
CA SER A 411 -12.22 0.70 17.66
C SER A 411 -12.51 1.56 18.88
N PHE A 412 -11.94 1.18 20.03
CA PHE A 412 -12.15 1.89 21.28
C PHE A 412 -11.72 3.36 21.23
N MET A 413 -10.59 3.67 20.60
CA MET A 413 -10.12 5.05 20.42
C MET A 413 -11.14 5.90 19.65
N ILE A 414 -11.71 5.35 18.57
CA ILE A 414 -12.69 6.06 17.73
C ILE A 414 -14.04 6.18 18.42
N TRP A 415 -14.45 5.17 19.19
CA TRP A 415 -15.66 5.25 20.02
C TRP A 415 -15.63 6.47 20.95
N ARG A 416 -14.45 6.80 21.46
CA ARG A 416 -14.23 7.93 22.37
C ARG A 416 -13.90 9.23 21.66
N ALA A 417 -13.72 9.23 20.34
CA ALA A 417 -13.38 10.43 19.60
C ALA A 417 -14.57 11.40 19.55
N ASN A 418 -14.30 12.67 19.86
CA ASN A 418 -15.28 13.73 19.70
C ASN A 418 -15.24 14.24 18.25
N TRP A 419 -16.24 13.85 17.47
CA TRP A 419 -16.32 14.19 16.06
C TRP A 419 -16.50 15.68 15.77
N ASP A 420 -17.15 16.41 16.66
CA ASP A 420 -17.30 17.86 16.52
C ASP A 420 -15.94 18.57 16.68
N GLU A 421 -15.07 18.03 17.54
CA GLU A 421 -13.68 18.49 17.69
C GLU A 421 -12.83 18.16 16.45
N GLU A 422 -12.96 16.96 15.89
CA GLU A 422 -12.24 16.57 14.66
C GLU A 422 -12.65 17.41 13.44
N VAL A 423 -13.94 17.74 13.32
CA VAL A 423 -14.44 18.69 12.30
C VAL A 423 -13.82 20.07 12.51
N LEU A 424 -13.71 20.54 13.75
CA LEU A 424 -13.09 21.82 14.07
C LEU A 424 -11.59 21.83 13.71
N ILE A 425 -10.84 20.80 14.10
CA ILE A 425 -9.41 20.64 13.76
C ILE A 425 -9.22 20.62 12.24
N THR A 426 -10.08 19.90 11.53
CA THR A 426 -10.07 19.84 10.06
C THR A 426 -10.33 21.21 9.45
N SER A 427 -11.33 21.94 9.95
CA SER A 427 -11.63 23.31 9.51
C SER A 427 -10.46 24.27 9.73
N VAL A 428 -9.80 24.20 10.90
CA VAL A 428 -8.61 25.01 11.21
C VAL A 428 -7.46 24.66 10.26
N ARG A 429 -7.24 23.38 9.98
CA ARG A 429 -6.20 22.90 9.06
C ARG A 429 -6.43 23.42 7.63
N LEU A 430 -7.65 23.30 7.13
CA LEU A 430 -8.03 23.84 5.83
C LEU A 430 -7.84 25.36 5.78
N LYS A 431 -8.26 26.10 6.81
CA LYS A 431 -8.06 27.56 6.90
C LYS A 431 -6.59 27.97 6.92
N ARG A 432 -5.73 27.24 7.64
CA ARG A 432 -4.28 27.53 7.73
C ARG A 432 -3.59 27.46 6.37
N TRP A 433 -3.99 26.51 5.53
CA TRP A 433 -3.40 26.30 4.21
C TRP A 433 -4.16 26.98 3.09
N TYR A 434 -5.36 27.50 3.35
CA TYR A 434 -6.15 28.20 2.36
C TYR A 434 -5.41 29.42 1.81
N LEU A 435 -5.21 29.43 0.51
CA LEU A 435 -4.79 30.60 -0.25
C LEU A 435 -6.01 31.11 -1.00
N LYS A 436 -6.30 32.41 -0.93
CA LYS A 436 -7.38 32.99 -1.74
C LYS A 436 -7.07 32.77 -3.23
N SER A 437 -8.05 32.34 -4.02
CA SER A 437 -7.87 32.24 -5.47
C SER A 437 -7.62 33.64 -6.04
N LEU A 438 -6.67 33.75 -6.97
CA LEU A 438 -6.32 35.02 -7.61
C LEU A 438 -7.44 35.55 -8.53
N GLU A 439 -8.43 34.71 -8.87
CA GLU A 439 -9.59 35.06 -9.70
C GLU A 439 -10.57 36.04 -9.01
N GLY A 440 -10.47 36.24 -7.68
CA GLY A 440 -11.31 37.18 -6.93
C GLY A 440 -10.79 38.63 -6.84
N ASN A 441 -9.64 38.95 -7.43
CA ASN A 441 -9.04 40.30 -7.41
C ASN A 441 -9.24 41.09 -8.72
N MET A 442 -10.08 40.60 -9.65
CA MET A 442 -10.39 41.27 -10.92
C MET A 442 -11.87 41.67 -11.07
N THR A 443 -12.56 41.94 -9.96
CA THR A 443 -13.89 42.59 -9.98
C THR A 443 -13.83 43.96 -9.35
#